data_AF-A0A2K1KJP0-F1
#
_entry.id   AF-A0A2K1KJP0-F1
#
_cell.length_a   1.000
_cell.length_b   1.000
_cell.length_c   1.000
_cell.angle_alpha   90.00
_cell.angle_beta   90.00
_cell.angle_gamma   90.00
#
_symmetry.space_group_name_H-M   'P 1'
#
loop_
_entity.id
_entity.type
_entity.pdbx_description
1 polymer ?
#
loop_
_entity_poly.entity_id
_entity_poly.type
_entity_poly.pdbx_seq_one_letter_code
_entity_poly.pdbx_strand_id
1 'polypeptide(L)'
;MPQRPSSYLMQVGLDGHANLVKDALASAGVRLDHVNTVDSPTGHAVVMLQPGGKNSIIIVGGANVAWPKLEDGISRLTANAQQLIKRAGAVLLQREIPDAVNLEAAKVAKSAGVPVIMDAGGAEGPIPEELLKHVTVLSPNESELARLTAMPTNSLEKILLAAAKVQEMGVQQVLVKMGETGSVLVSGKEPPIYQPAILAPTVVDTTGAGDTFTASYAVALIERQTPAEALRFAAAAASICVRSKGAMPSMPERKAVLQLLKEHPLTEEKLSPPDEKVSRFLQCRHRDGAAATKIETPNRVDSKPNGFQGQASPNQHMPKVMEGLKIGIVGFGTFGQFLAERICGQGHEVVALSRSDYRDVARRLGVSFHRDVNAFCDEHPDIVIMSASIISTETVLRSLPVERLKPDTLFVDVLSVKGFPKQLFLTILPPQFDVLCTHPMFGPNSGRASWAGLPVVYERVRIGEGARMDRCNRFLDIFSSQGCKMVEMSCGEHDVHAAGSQFITHTVCRILGKMKLESTPMNTKGYEDILRLAETGEADSFDLYYGLFVHNPNAVQELQRLETAVACLKKELFGHIQHTSGEQAFSVAKRVAEVSMC
;
A
#
# COMPACT_ATOMS: atom_id res chain seq x y z
N MET A 1 -30.27 18.03 21.97
CA MET A 1 -30.84 18.33 20.64
C MET A 1 -31.27 17.03 20.00
N PRO A 2 -32.40 16.97 19.30
CA PRO A 2 -32.87 15.74 18.65
C PRO A 2 -31.92 15.34 17.51
N GLN A 3 -31.79 14.02 17.30
CA GLN A 3 -31.07 13.44 16.17
C GLN A 3 -31.70 13.93 14.86
N ARG A 4 -30.87 14.32 13.89
CA ARG A 4 -31.37 14.79 12.59
C ARG A 4 -31.91 13.60 11.80
N PRO A 5 -33.12 13.67 11.23
CA PRO A 5 -33.67 12.57 10.45
C PRO A 5 -32.81 12.35 9.19
N SER A 6 -32.31 11.12 9.02
CA SER A 6 -31.58 10.70 7.84
C SER A 6 -32.47 9.80 6.97
N SER A 7 -32.23 9.85 5.66
CA SER A 7 -32.84 8.96 4.68
C SER A 7 -31.72 8.44 3.80
N TYR A 8 -31.74 7.16 3.45
CA TYR A 8 -30.69 6.55 2.63
C TYR A 8 -31.27 6.09 1.29
N LEU A 9 -30.77 6.67 0.19
CA LEU A 9 -31.07 6.22 -1.16
C LEU A 9 -30.13 5.08 -1.52
N MET A 10 -30.59 3.83 -1.46
CA MET A 10 -29.74 2.67 -1.74
C MET A 10 -30.51 1.51 -2.37
N GLN A 11 -29.76 0.52 -2.84
CA GLN A 11 -30.26 -0.72 -3.44
C GLN A 11 -29.69 -1.89 -2.62
N VAL A 12 -30.52 -2.88 -2.30
CA VAL A 12 -30.11 -4.15 -1.67
C VAL A 12 -30.66 -5.35 -2.44
N GLY A 13 -30.09 -6.52 -2.22
CA GLY A 13 -30.52 -7.75 -2.87
C GLY A 13 -31.71 -8.44 -2.22
N LEU A 14 -32.12 -9.55 -2.82
CA LEU A 14 -33.12 -10.50 -2.29
C LEU A 14 -32.45 -11.60 -1.45
N ASP A 15 -31.58 -11.22 -0.51
CA ASP A 15 -30.80 -12.16 0.30
C ASP A 15 -30.80 -11.81 1.80
N GLY A 16 -30.23 -12.70 2.61
CA GLY A 16 -30.15 -12.51 4.07
C GLY A 16 -29.32 -11.30 4.49
N HIS A 17 -28.33 -10.89 3.68
CA HIS A 17 -27.51 -9.71 3.97
C HIS A 17 -28.33 -8.41 3.87
N ALA A 18 -29.30 -8.34 2.96
CA ALA A 18 -30.21 -7.20 2.85
C ALA A 18 -30.95 -6.91 4.17
N ASN A 19 -31.39 -7.97 4.87
CA ASN A 19 -32.08 -7.83 6.14
C ASN A 19 -31.13 -7.31 7.23
N LEU A 20 -29.91 -7.84 7.32
CA LEU A 20 -28.90 -7.36 8.27
C LEU A 20 -28.61 -5.86 8.10
N VAL A 21 -28.50 -5.39 6.86
CA VAL A 21 -28.27 -3.98 6.55
C VAL A 21 -29.48 -3.12 6.92
N LYS A 22 -30.70 -3.56 6.56
CA LYS A 22 -31.94 -2.85 6.89
C LYS A 22 -32.13 -2.73 8.41
N ASP A 23 -31.89 -3.80 9.16
CA ASP A 23 -32.02 -3.82 10.62
C ASP A 23 -31.00 -2.91 11.29
N ALA A 24 -29.74 -2.91 10.83
CA ALA A 24 -28.70 -2.02 11.33
C ALA A 24 -29.04 -0.54 11.07
N LEU A 25 -29.52 -0.21 9.87
CA LEU A 25 -29.94 1.15 9.51
C LEU A 25 -31.16 1.61 10.32
N ALA A 26 -32.18 0.75 10.47
CA ALA A 26 -33.36 1.05 11.28
C ALA A 26 -33.00 1.28 12.75
N SER A 27 -32.12 0.43 13.29
CA SER A 27 -31.62 0.55 14.67
C SER A 27 -30.85 1.84 14.90
N ALA A 28 -30.19 2.38 13.87
CA ALA A 28 -29.52 3.68 13.90
C ALA A 28 -30.46 4.88 13.66
N GLY A 29 -31.76 4.65 13.43
CA GLY A 29 -32.75 5.69 13.20
C GLY A 29 -32.82 6.21 11.76
N VAL A 30 -32.27 5.46 10.79
CA VAL A 30 -32.32 5.82 9.36
C VAL A 30 -33.68 5.45 8.77
N ARG A 31 -34.29 6.37 8.03
CA ARG A 31 -35.54 6.09 7.30
C ARG A 31 -35.26 5.21 6.08
N LEU A 32 -35.99 4.10 5.99
CA LEU A 32 -35.79 3.06 4.97
C LEU A 32 -36.70 3.22 3.74
N ASP A 33 -37.50 4.29 3.65
CA ASP A 33 -38.50 4.52 2.58
C ASP A 33 -37.92 4.49 1.15
N HIS A 34 -36.58 4.63 1.04
CA HIS A 34 -35.85 4.65 -0.23
C HIS A 34 -34.75 3.57 -0.32
N VAL A 35 -34.84 2.54 0.52
CA VAL A 35 -34.03 1.32 0.42
C VAL A 35 -34.77 0.35 -0.49
N ASN A 36 -34.39 0.33 -1.76
CA ASN A 36 -35.01 -0.50 -2.77
C ASN A 36 -34.40 -1.89 -2.77
N THR A 37 -35.22 -2.90 -3.11
CA THR A 37 -34.73 -4.27 -3.30
C THR A 37 -34.68 -4.57 -4.81
N VAL A 38 -33.59 -5.18 -5.27
CA VAL A 38 -33.35 -5.54 -6.67
C VAL A 38 -32.97 -7.01 -6.83
N ASP A 39 -33.14 -7.54 -8.04
CA ASP A 39 -32.76 -8.91 -8.40
C ASP A 39 -31.25 -9.02 -8.68
N SER A 40 -30.46 -8.88 -7.61
CA SER A 40 -29.00 -9.00 -7.57
C SER A 40 -28.58 -9.29 -6.12
N PRO A 41 -27.45 -9.96 -5.84
CA PRO A 41 -26.93 -10.09 -4.48
C PRO A 41 -26.68 -8.70 -3.85
N THR A 42 -26.91 -8.56 -2.56
CA THR A 42 -26.54 -7.37 -1.78
C THR A 42 -25.04 -7.13 -1.90
N GLY A 43 -24.63 -5.88 -2.12
CA GLY A 43 -23.22 -5.53 -2.16
C GLY A 43 -22.53 -5.89 -0.85
N HIS A 44 -21.33 -6.45 -0.94
CA HIS A 44 -20.56 -6.85 0.23
C HIS A 44 -19.09 -6.46 0.07
N ALA A 45 -18.39 -6.31 1.18
CA ALA A 45 -16.97 -6.04 1.19
C ALA A 45 -16.23 -7.05 2.09
N VAL A 46 -15.07 -7.52 1.62
CA VAL A 46 -14.14 -8.31 2.43
C VAL A 46 -13.06 -7.37 2.93
N VAL A 47 -13.10 -7.07 4.23
CA VAL A 47 -12.13 -6.20 4.91
C VAL A 47 -11.02 -7.06 5.50
N MET A 48 -9.82 -6.94 4.94
CA MET A 48 -8.61 -7.58 5.43
C MET A 48 -7.86 -6.60 6.34
N LEU A 49 -7.86 -6.87 7.65
CA LEU A 49 -7.10 -6.09 8.62
C LEU A 49 -5.62 -6.47 8.58
N GLN A 50 -4.75 -5.49 8.43
CA GLN A 50 -3.29 -5.64 8.43
C GLN A 50 -2.73 -5.31 9.82
N PRO A 51 -1.55 -5.85 10.19
CA PRO A 51 -0.83 -5.41 11.38
C PRO A 51 -0.62 -3.89 11.38
N GLY A 52 -0.77 -3.24 12.54
CA GLY A 52 -0.68 -1.78 12.66
C GLY A 52 -1.97 -1.01 12.34
N GLY A 53 -3.11 -1.71 12.19
CA GLY A 53 -4.43 -1.07 12.08
C GLY A 53 -4.81 -0.55 10.69
N LYS A 54 -3.96 -0.81 9.67
CA LYS A 54 -4.29 -0.58 8.25
C LYS A 54 -5.28 -1.63 7.76
N ASN A 55 -6.05 -1.32 6.73
CA ASN A 55 -6.99 -2.26 6.11
C ASN A 55 -6.82 -2.32 4.59
N SER A 56 -7.25 -3.42 3.99
CA SER A 56 -7.41 -3.58 2.54
C SER A 56 -8.79 -4.14 2.28
N ILE A 57 -9.54 -3.53 1.36
CA ILE A 57 -10.97 -3.81 1.17
C ILE A 57 -11.19 -4.29 -0.25
N ILE A 58 -11.79 -5.47 -0.40
CA ILE A 58 -12.30 -5.97 -1.68
C ILE A 58 -13.80 -5.71 -1.71
N ILE A 59 -14.27 -4.86 -2.63
CA ILE A 59 -15.68 -4.48 -2.76
C ILE A 59 -16.31 -5.28 -3.90
N VAL A 60 -17.43 -5.94 -3.60
CA VAL A 60 -18.32 -6.55 -4.59
C VAL A 60 -19.60 -5.73 -4.60
N GLY A 61 -19.77 -4.91 -5.64
CA GLY A 61 -20.83 -3.90 -5.72
C GLY A 61 -22.25 -4.48 -5.65
N GLY A 62 -22.50 -5.64 -6.28
CA GLY A 62 -23.81 -6.30 -6.26
C GLY A 62 -24.97 -5.33 -6.56
N ALA A 63 -25.97 -5.30 -5.69
CA ALA A 63 -27.13 -4.42 -5.78
C ALA A 63 -26.76 -2.93 -5.84
N ASN A 64 -25.64 -2.49 -5.25
CA ASN A 64 -25.22 -1.08 -5.23
C ASN A 64 -25.01 -0.50 -6.64
N VAL A 65 -24.69 -1.34 -7.64
CA VAL A 65 -24.51 -0.92 -9.03
C VAL A 65 -25.74 -1.16 -9.91
N ALA A 66 -26.79 -1.80 -9.38
CA ALA A 66 -28.00 -2.18 -10.10
C ALA A 66 -29.08 -1.07 -10.07
N TRP A 67 -28.73 0.14 -10.51
CA TRP A 67 -29.67 1.26 -10.59
C TRP A 67 -30.47 1.25 -11.90
N PRO A 68 -31.79 1.56 -11.87
CA PRO A 68 -32.66 1.51 -13.05
C PRO A 68 -32.10 2.35 -14.20
N LYS A 69 -31.83 1.71 -15.34
CA LYS A 69 -31.41 2.35 -16.58
C LYS A 69 -32.63 2.79 -17.38
N LEU A 70 -32.63 4.01 -17.89
CA LEU A 70 -33.67 4.50 -18.82
C LEU A 70 -33.40 4.04 -20.26
N GLU A 71 -34.29 4.41 -21.19
CA GLU A 71 -34.20 4.09 -22.63
C GLU A 71 -32.88 4.54 -23.29
N ASP A 72 -32.20 5.53 -22.73
CA ASP A 72 -30.87 6.00 -23.14
C ASP A 72 -29.70 5.21 -22.51
N GLY A 73 -30.01 4.19 -21.70
CA GLY A 73 -29.03 3.36 -20.98
C GLY A 73 -28.46 4.00 -19.71
N ILE A 74 -28.89 5.20 -19.32
CA ILE A 74 -28.36 5.96 -18.19
C ILE A 74 -29.18 5.64 -16.92
N SER A 75 -28.49 5.30 -15.83
CA SER A 75 -29.12 5.10 -14.53
C SER A 75 -29.62 6.42 -13.95
N ARG A 76 -30.91 6.50 -13.56
CA ARG A 76 -31.51 7.74 -13.02
C ARG A 76 -32.25 7.59 -11.68
N LEU A 77 -32.39 8.71 -10.97
CA LEU A 77 -33.16 8.83 -9.73
C LEU A 77 -34.66 8.90 -10.01
N THR A 78 -35.47 8.35 -9.09
CA THR A 78 -36.93 8.49 -9.15
C THR A 78 -37.37 9.90 -8.77
N ALA A 79 -38.54 10.34 -9.23
CA ALA A 79 -39.09 11.66 -8.89
C ALA A 79 -39.22 11.88 -7.36
N ASN A 80 -39.58 10.83 -6.60
CA ASN A 80 -39.64 10.88 -5.15
C ASN A 80 -38.25 11.08 -4.52
N ALA A 81 -37.22 10.39 -5.03
CA ALA A 81 -35.84 10.58 -4.57
C ALA A 81 -35.33 12.00 -4.88
N GLN A 82 -35.64 12.53 -6.06
CA GLN A 82 -35.31 13.92 -6.40
C GLN A 82 -35.99 14.92 -5.44
N GLN A 83 -37.27 14.72 -5.11
CA GLN A 83 -38.00 15.59 -4.19
C GLN A 83 -37.46 15.50 -2.75
N LEU A 84 -37.03 14.32 -2.32
CA LEU A 84 -36.32 14.15 -1.04
C LEU A 84 -35.03 14.96 -1.01
N ILE A 85 -34.21 14.86 -2.05
CA ILE A 85 -32.93 15.60 -2.17
C ILE A 85 -33.16 17.11 -2.05
N LYS A 86 -34.16 17.65 -2.75
CA LYS A 86 -34.46 19.10 -2.71
C LYS A 86 -34.86 19.63 -1.32
N ARG A 87 -35.28 18.74 -0.41
CA ARG A 87 -35.69 19.08 0.97
C ARG A 87 -34.62 18.74 2.01
N ALA A 88 -33.51 18.15 1.60
CA ALA A 88 -32.45 17.73 2.51
C ALA A 88 -31.65 18.94 3.01
N GLY A 89 -31.06 18.82 4.21
CA GLY A 89 -30.11 19.81 4.72
C GLY A 89 -28.73 19.72 4.07
N ALA A 90 -28.33 18.52 3.65
CA ALA A 90 -27.14 18.23 2.87
C ALA A 90 -27.33 16.87 2.16
N VAL A 91 -26.57 16.62 1.10
CA VAL A 91 -26.48 15.31 0.42
C VAL A 91 -25.07 14.78 0.59
N LEU A 92 -24.96 13.54 1.08
CA LEU A 92 -23.70 12.79 1.17
C LEU A 92 -23.61 11.81 -0.01
N LEU A 93 -22.48 11.85 -0.72
CA LEU A 93 -22.16 10.95 -1.84
C LEU A 93 -20.84 10.22 -1.59
N GLN A 94 -20.64 9.09 -2.27
CA GLN A 94 -19.43 8.26 -2.26
C GLN A 94 -19.20 7.66 -3.66
N ARG A 95 -18.17 6.84 -3.86
CA ARG A 95 -17.86 6.21 -5.16
C ARG A 95 -18.04 4.70 -5.21
N GLU A 96 -19.05 4.18 -4.52
CA GLU A 96 -19.43 2.77 -4.49
C GLU A 96 -20.76 2.50 -5.22
N ILE A 97 -21.33 3.53 -5.85
CA ILE A 97 -22.43 3.44 -6.82
C ILE A 97 -21.99 4.06 -8.17
N PRO A 98 -22.73 3.86 -9.27
CA PRO A 98 -22.36 4.45 -10.56
C PRO A 98 -22.29 5.98 -10.50
N ASP A 99 -21.20 6.57 -11.01
CA ASP A 99 -20.99 8.03 -10.99
C ASP A 99 -22.11 8.82 -11.70
N ALA A 100 -22.83 8.20 -12.64
CA ALA A 100 -24.02 8.80 -13.27
C ALA A 100 -25.15 9.11 -12.26
N VAL A 101 -25.35 8.24 -11.27
CA VAL A 101 -26.35 8.42 -10.20
C VAL A 101 -25.90 9.54 -9.26
N ASN A 102 -24.61 9.55 -8.89
CA ASN A 102 -24.01 10.63 -8.12
C ASN A 102 -24.16 11.98 -8.82
N LEU A 103 -23.91 12.03 -10.13
CA LEU A 103 -24.05 13.23 -10.95
C LEU A 103 -25.47 13.77 -10.94
N GLU A 104 -26.47 12.91 -11.11
CA GLU A 104 -27.87 13.34 -11.04
C GLU A 104 -28.23 13.86 -9.65
N ALA A 105 -27.86 13.14 -8.59
CA ALA A 105 -28.10 13.57 -7.21
C ALA A 105 -27.48 14.96 -6.95
N ALA A 106 -26.24 15.16 -7.39
CA ALA A 106 -25.52 16.42 -7.21
C ALA A 106 -26.16 17.57 -8.02
N LYS A 107 -26.63 17.31 -9.25
CA LYS A 107 -27.37 18.29 -10.06
C LYS A 107 -28.67 18.72 -9.39
N VAL A 108 -29.45 17.77 -8.89
CA VAL A 108 -30.72 18.05 -8.20
C VAL A 108 -30.47 18.84 -6.93
N ALA A 109 -29.50 18.43 -6.11
CA ALA A 109 -29.13 19.13 -4.88
C ALA A 109 -28.69 20.57 -5.16
N LYS A 110 -27.79 20.78 -6.13
CA LYS A 110 -27.32 22.12 -6.52
C LYS A 110 -28.46 23.00 -7.02
N SER A 111 -29.39 22.46 -7.80
CA SER A 111 -30.55 23.22 -8.31
C SER A 111 -31.48 23.73 -7.19
N ALA A 112 -31.46 23.10 -6.02
CA ALA A 112 -32.23 23.48 -4.84
C ALA A 112 -31.39 24.19 -3.77
N GLY A 113 -30.11 24.49 -4.04
CA GLY A 113 -29.21 25.12 -3.07
C GLY A 113 -28.82 24.21 -1.90
N VAL A 114 -28.97 22.89 -2.04
CA VAL A 114 -28.59 21.92 -1.01
C VAL A 114 -27.11 21.58 -1.17
N PRO A 115 -26.29 21.69 -0.10
CA PRO A 115 -24.87 21.40 -0.19
C PRO A 115 -24.62 19.90 -0.43
N VAL A 116 -23.67 19.62 -1.33
CA VAL A 116 -23.24 18.27 -1.69
C VAL A 116 -21.86 18.01 -1.09
N ILE A 117 -21.76 16.99 -0.26
CA ILE A 117 -20.53 16.55 0.38
C ILE A 117 -20.22 15.17 -0.18
N MET A 118 -19.07 15.02 -0.82
CA MET A 118 -18.69 13.79 -1.49
C MET A 118 -17.41 13.23 -0.88
N ASP A 119 -17.46 12.01 -0.37
CA ASP A 119 -16.24 11.25 -0.08
C ASP A 119 -15.63 10.76 -1.39
N ALA A 120 -14.30 10.88 -1.51
CA ALA A 120 -13.58 10.47 -2.71
C ALA A 120 -13.27 8.95 -2.71
N GLY A 121 -13.48 8.27 -1.58
CA GLY A 121 -13.28 6.82 -1.43
C GLY A 121 -14.26 5.96 -2.24
N GLY A 122 -13.82 4.76 -2.61
CA GLY A 122 -14.56 3.80 -3.43
C GLY A 122 -13.83 3.48 -4.74
N ALA A 123 -14.47 3.74 -5.88
CA ALA A 123 -13.91 3.47 -7.20
C ALA A 123 -12.58 4.20 -7.45
N GLU A 124 -11.60 3.48 -7.99
CA GLU A 124 -10.23 3.95 -8.22
C GLU A 124 -10.05 4.76 -9.53
N GLY A 125 -11.06 4.82 -10.39
CA GLY A 125 -11.02 5.56 -11.66
C GLY A 125 -11.08 7.09 -11.48
N PRO A 126 -10.92 7.91 -12.55
CA PRO A 126 -11.10 9.35 -12.45
C PRO A 126 -12.53 9.73 -12.04
N ILE A 127 -12.70 10.81 -11.28
CA ILE A 127 -14.03 11.40 -11.01
C ILE A 127 -14.43 12.24 -12.23
N PRO A 128 -15.64 12.07 -12.78
CA PRO A 128 -16.10 12.92 -13.88
C PRO A 128 -16.04 14.41 -13.51
N GLU A 129 -15.40 15.24 -14.34
CA GLU A 129 -15.27 16.68 -14.08
C GLU A 129 -16.63 17.37 -13.92
N GLU A 130 -17.64 16.90 -14.64
CA GLU A 130 -18.99 17.43 -14.53
C GLU A 130 -19.55 17.22 -13.11
N LEU A 131 -19.32 16.06 -12.49
CA LEU A 131 -19.74 15.78 -11.12
C LEU A 131 -19.04 16.72 -10.13
N LEU A 132 -17.72 16.91 -10.27
CA LEU A 132 -16.94 17.78 -9.37
C LEU A 132 -17.48 19.22 -9.33
N LYS A 133 -17.96 19.76 -10.46
CA LYS A 133 -18.58 21.10 -10.54
C LYS A 133 -19.85 21.24 -9.71
N HIS A 134 -20.46 20.13 -9.29
CA HIS A 134 -21.65 20.12 -8.43
C HIS A 134 -21.35 19.80 -6.96
N VAL A 135 -20.10 19.50 -6.61
CA VAL A 135 -19.69 19.19 -5.24
C VAL A 135 -19.37 20.46 -4.47
N THR A 136 -19.97 20.61 -3.28
CA THR A 136 -19.67 21.71 -2.34
C THR A 136 -18.42 21.40 -1.54
N VAL A 137 -18.33 20.21 -0.97
CA VAL A 137 -17.16 19.74 -0.21
C VAL A 137 -16.73 18.38 -0.75
N LEU A 138 -15.50 18.27 -1.26
CA LEU A 138 -14.88 16.98 -1.57
C LEU A 138 -14.00 16.57 -0.40
N SER A 139 -14.15 15.33 0.09
CA SER A 139 -13.47 14.83 1.29
C SER A 139 -12.51 13.66 0.97
N PRO A 140 -11.35 13.90 0.33
CA PRO A 140 -10.37 12.85 0.08
C PRO A 140 -9.43 12.60 1.28
N ASN A 141 -8.86 11.41 1.40
CA ASN A 141 -7.60 11.20 2.13
C ASN A 141 -6.36 11.56 1.27
N GLU A 142 -5.15 11.47 1.83
CA GLU A 142 -3.93 11.85 1.11
C GLU A 142 -3.69 11.00 -0.14
N SER A 143 -4.02 9.71 -0.08
CA SER A 143 -3.80 8.79 -1.19
C SER A 143 -4.82 9.01 -2.30
N GLU A 144 -6.08 9.28 -1.96
CA GLU A 144 -7.16 9.63 -2.90
C GLU A 144 -6.87 10.98 -3.56
N LEU A 145 -6.42 11.97 -2.79
CA LEU A 145 -6.04 13.27 -3.31
C LEU A 145 -4.88 13.16 -4.31
N ALA A 146 -3.87 12.34 -3.98
CA ALA A 146 -2.75 12.08 -4.90
C ALA A 146 -3.22 11.44 -6.20
N ARG A 147 -4.12 10.45 -6.13
CA ARG A 147 -4.68 9.78 -7.31
C ARG A 147 -5.51 10.73 -8.16
N LEU A 148 -6.39 11.52 -7.53
CA LEU A 148 -7.26 12.47 -8.24
C LEU A 148 -6.46 13.54 -8.99
N THR A 149 -5.35 13.98 -8.41
CA THR A 149 -4.55 15.10 -8.95
C THR A 149 -3.33 14.65 -9.74
N ALA A 150 -2.93 13.37 -9.64
CA ALA A 150 -1.63 12.86 -10.06
C ALA A 150 -0.45 13.67 -9.47
N MET A 151 -0.61 14.20 -8.25
CA MET A 151 0.40 14.99 -7.53
C MET A 151 0.82 14.28 -6.24
N PRO A 152 2.06 14.45 -5.77
CA PRO A 152 2.47 13.91 -4.48
C PRO A 152 1.71 14.59 -3.33
N THR A 153 1.44 13.87 -2.25
CA THR A 153 0.75 14.37 -1.04
C THR A 153 1.52 14.08 0.25
N ASN A 154 2.82 13.80 0.15
CA ASN A 154 3.66 13.41 1.29
C ASN A 154 4.14 14.57 2.20
N SER A 155 3.53 15.75 2.08
CA SER A 155 3.81 16.92 2.94
C SER A 155 2.63 17.89 2.87
N LEU A 156 2.42 18.70 3.92
CA LEU A 156 1.32 19.67 3.97
C LEU A 156 1.33 20.65 2.78
N GLU A 157 2.49 21.17 2.38
CA GLU A 157 2.62 22.06 1.23
C GLU A 157 2.08 21.42 -0.05
N LYS A 158 2.48 20.17 -0.32
CA LYS A 158 2.02 19.42 -1.49
C LYS A 158 0.54 19.06 -1.42
N ILE A 159 0.01 18.77 -0.22
CA ILE A 159 -1.42 18.59 0.01
C ILE A 159 -2.20 19.87 -0.37
N LEU A 160 -1.71 21.04 0.05
CA LEU A 160 -2.33 22.33 -0.29
C LEU A 160 -2.30 22.60 -1.81
N LEU A 161 -1.20 22.28 -2.49
CA LEU A 161 -1.10 22.40 -3.95
C LEU A 161 -2.07 21.45 -4.67
N ALA A 162 -2.15 20.19 -4.24
CA ALA A 162 -3.08 19.22 -4.80
C ALA A 162 -4.54 19.62 -4.54
N ALA A 163 -4.88 20.07 -3.33
CA ALA A 163 -6.21 20.58 -3.01
C ALA A 163 -6.59 21.79 -3.86
N ALA A 164 -5.65 22.71 -4.13
CA ALA A 164 -5.89 23.84 -5.02
C ALA A 164 -6.20 23.40 -6.46
N LYS A 165 -5.50 22.38 -6.98
CA LYS A 165 -5.81 21.80 -8.30
C LYS A 165 -7.23 21.22 -8.35
N VAL A 166 -7.70 20.58 -7.28
CA VAL A 166 -9.08 20.08 -7.20
C VAL A 166 -10.10 21.24 -7.21
N GLN A 167 -9.77 22.39 -6.60
CA GLN A 167 -10.63 23.58 -6.68
C GLN A 167 -10.70 24.14 -8.10
N GLU A 168 -9.60 24.10 -8.85
CA GLU A 168 -9.59 24.48 -10.27
C GLU A 168 -10.48 23.57 -11.13
N MET A 169 -10.70 22.31 -10.70
CA MET A 169 -11.63 21.38 -11.34
C MET A 169 -13.12 21.69 -11.02
N GLY A 170 -13.41 22.66 -10.15
CA GLY A 170 -14.76 23.18 -9.89
C GLY A 170 -15.33 22.88 -8.51
N VAL A 171 -14.58 22.22 -7.62
CA VAL A 171 -15.00 21.96 -6.23
C VAL A 171 -14.82 23.22 -5.39
N GLN A 172 -15.80 23.57 -4.55
CA GLN A 172 -15.71 24.78 -3.73
C GLN A 172 -14.74 24.62 -2.55
N GLN A 173 -14.88 23.53 -1.80
CA GLN A 173 -14.09 23.23 -0.62
C GLN A 173 -13.48 21.83 -0.70
N VAL A 174 -12.22 21.70 -0.31
CA VAL A 174 -11.51 20.40 -0.27
C VAL A 174 -11.13 20.12 1.18
N LEU A 175 -11.70 19.06 1.72
CA LEU A 175 -11.50 18.59 3.10
C LEU A 175 -10.56 17.38 3.09
N VAL A 176 -9.27 17.60 3.27
CA VAL A 176 -8.28 16.52 3.20
C VAL A 176 -8.12 15.86 4.57
N LYS A 177 -8.45 14.57 4.65
CA LYS A 177 -8.20 13.70 5.81
C LYS A 177 -6.71 13.29 5.79
N MET A 178 -6.02 13.40 6.93
CA MET A 178 -4.57 13.13 7.07
C MET A 178 -4.23 12.12 8.17
N GLY A 179 -5.12 11.16 8.40
CA GLY A 179 -4.97 10.12 9.43
C GLY A 179 -4.65 10.70 10.82
N GLU A 180 -3.56 10.22 11.42
CA GLU A 180 -3.07 10.64 12.74
C GLU A 180 -2.54 12.09 12.78
N THR A 181 -2.30 12.70 11.63
CA THR A 181 -1.89 14.11 11.54
C THR A 181 -3.11 15.03 11.66
N GLY A 182 -4.30 14.56 11.32
CA GLY A 182 -5.56 15.31 11.46
C GLY A 182 -6.22 15.60 10.12
N SER A 183 -6.56 16.86 9.85
CA SER A 183 -7.25 17.26 8.63
C SER A 183 -7.01 18.72 8.27
N VAL A 184 -7.20 19.07 7.00
CA VAL A 184 -7.14 20.45 6.51
C VAL A 184 -8.31 20.74 5.58
N LEU A 185 -8.98 21.87 5.82
CA LEU A 185 -10.03 22.40 4.94
C LEU A 185 -9.45 23.54 4.10
N VAL A 186 -9.57 23.43 2.78
CA VAL A 186 -9.15 24.45 1.81
C VAL A 186 -10.38 25.02 1.12
N SER A 187 -10.60 26.34 1.23
CA SER A 187 -11.82 27.03 0.78
C SER A 187 -11.50 28.27 -0.06
N GLY A 188 -11.41 28.11 -1.38
CA GLY A 188 -11.05 29.18 -2.31
C GLY A 188 -9.82 29.98 -1.90
N LYS A 189 -10.02 31.27 -1.60
CA LYS A 189 -8.96 32.21 -1.21
C LYS A 189 -8.81 32.37 0.31
N GLU A 190 -9.63 31.70 1.10
CA GLU A 190 -9.52 31.76 2.56
C GLU A 190 -8.29 30.96 3.03
N PRO A 191 -7.66 31.37 4.15
CA PRO A 191 -6.60 30.58 4.76
C PRO A 191 -7.09 29.15 5.06
N PRO A 192 -6.27 28.12 4.76
CA PRO A 192 -6.59 26.75 5.11
C PRO A 192 -6.79 26.61 6.62
N ILE A 193 -7.82 25.86 7.01
CA ILE A 193 -8.12 25.61 8.42
C ILE A 193 -7.59 24.22 8.75
N TYR A 194 -6.58 24.19 9.63
CA TYR A 194 -5.98 22.95 10.10
C TYR A 194 -6.63 22.50 11.40
N GLN A 195 -6.93 21.21 11.48
CA GLN A 195 -7.40 20.56 12.69
C GLN A 195 -6.50 19.36 12.98
N PRO A 196 -5.62 19.45 14.01
CA PRO A 196 -4.85 18.30 14.48
C PRO A 196 -5.76 17.13 14.87
N ALA A 197 -5.28 15.90 14.73
CA ALA A 197 -6.02 14.74 15.19
C ALA A 197 -6.25 14.81 16.71
N ILE A 198 -7.44 14.40 17.15
CA ILE A 198 -7.69 14.08 18.55
C ILE A 198 -7.29 12.60 18.71
N LEU A 199 -6.08 12.35 19.18
CA LEU A 199 -5.54 10.99 19.25
C LEU A 199 -6.34 10.13 20.24
N ALA A 200 -6.75 8.95 19.78
CA ALA A 200 -7.36 7.95 20.64
C ALA A 200 -6.29 7.30 21.53
N PRO A 201 -6.58 7.02 22.81
CA PRO A 201 -5.62 6.31 23.69
C PRO A 201 -5.24 4.93 23.18
N THR A 202 -6.12 4.28 22.42
CA THR A 202 -5.90 2.96 21.84
C THR A 202 -6.65 2.87 20.52
N VAL A 203 -5.92 2.52 19.45
CA VAL A 203 -6.48 2.29 18.12
C VAL A 203 -6.67 0.78 17.95
N VAL A 204 -7.90 0.36 17.71
CA VAL A 204 -8.28 -1.05 17.55
C VAL A 204 -8.54 -1.39 16.07
N ASP A 205 -9.29 -0.54 15.38
CA ASP A 205 -9.66 -0.72 13.97
C ASP A 205 -9.95 0.65 13.36
N THR A 206 -9.32 0.99 12.24
CA THR A 206 -9.53 2.29 11.57
C THR A 206 -10.66 2.28 10.55
N THR A 207 -11.30 1.12 10.36
CA THR A 207 -12.39 0.93 9.39
C THR A 207 -13.58 1.83 9.74
N GLY A 208 -14.03 2.66 8.79
CA GLY A 208 -15.14 3.59 8.97
C GLY A 208 -14.77 4.94 9.60
N ALA A 209 -13.49 5.18 9.94
CA ALA A 209 -13.06 6.46 10.52
C ALA A 209 -13.24 7.63 9.55
N GLY A 210 -12.92 7.43 8.26
CA GLY A 210 -13.13 8.44 7.22
C GLY A 210 -14.61 8.77 7.00
N ASP A 211 -15.47 7.74 6.97
CA ASP A 211 -16.92 7.91 6.84
C ASP A 211 -17.50 8.66 8.04
N THR A 212 -17.09 8.25 9.25
CA THR A 212 -17.49 8.88 10.50
C THR A 212 -17.08 10.36 10.53
N PHE A 213 -15.87 10.66 10.07
CA PHE A 213 -15.37 12.03 9.98
C PHE A 213 -16.21 12.87 9.01
N THR A 214 -16.38 12.41 7.77
CA THR A 214 -17.14 13.13 6.73
C THR A 214 -18.60 13.34 7.14
N ALA A 215 -19.25 12.32 7.69
CA ALA A 215 -20.63 12.41 8.17
C ALA A 215 -20.78 13.38 9.35
N SER A 216 -19.85 13.35 10.31
CA SER A 216 -19.86 14.25 11.47
C SER A 216 -19.61 15.69 11.06
N TYR A 217 -18.71 15.93 10.10
CA TYR A 217 -18.49 17.24 9.50
C TYR A 217 -19.78 17.76 8.84
N ALA A 218 -20.48 16.91 8.07
CA ALA A 218 -21.75 17.25 7.45
C ALA A 218 -22.83 17.63 8.49
N VAL A 219 -22.93 16.87 9.59
CA VAL A 219 -23.85 17.18 10.70
C VAL A 219 -23.54 18.55 11.32
N ALA A 220 -22.27 18.85 11.57
CA ALA A 220 -21.88 20.15 12.13
C ALA A 220 -22.15 21.30 11.14
N LEU A 221 -21.93 21.06 9.84
CA LEU A 221 -22.21 22.04 8.79
C LEU A 221 -23.71 22.39 8.70
N ILE A 222 -24.60 21.40 8.72
CA ILE A 222 -26.06 21.66 8.71
C ILE A 222 -26.56 22.30 10.01
N GLU A 223 -25.81 22.14 11.10
CA GLU A 223 -26.03 22.82 12.38
C GLU A 223 -25.47 24.25 12.40
N ARG A 224 -24.89 24.71 11.29
CA ARG A 224 -24.31 26.06 11.13
C ARG A 224 -23.18 26.34 12.11
N GLN A 225 -22.45 25.31 12.52
CA GLN A 225 -21.20 25.49 13.25
C GLN A 225 -20.16 26.14 12.34
N THR A 226 -19.20 26.84 12.93
CA THR A 226 -18.06 27.37 12.16
C THR A 226 -17.26 26.21 11.55
N PRO A 227 -16.51 26.44 10.45
CA PRO A 227 -15.70 25.38 9.85
C PRO A 227 -14.70 24.74 10.83
N ALA A 228 -14.12 25.52 11.74
CA ALA A 228 -13.22 25.01 12.78
C ALA A 228 -13.94 24.12 13.80
N GLU A 229 -15.12 24.51 14.26
CA GLU A 229 -15.95 23.69 15.15
C GLU A 229 -16.40 22.40 14.46
N ALA A 230 -16.77 22.47 13.17
CA ALA A 230 -17.17 21.32 12.39
C ALA A 230 -16.02 20.31 12.21
N LEU A 231 -14.81 20.78 11.89
CA LEU A 231 -13.60 19.94 11.82
C LEU A 231 -13.31 19.29 13.17
N ARG A 232 -13.41 20.04 14.26
CA ARG A 232 -13.17 19.53 15.61
C ARG A 232 -14.18 18.46 16.01
N PHE A 233 -15.46 18.68 15.72
CA PHE A 233 -16.52 17.72 15.97
C PHE A 233 -16.30 16.42 15.18
N ALA A 234 -15.90 16.54 13.91
CA ALA A 234 -15.54 15.40 13.08
C ALA A 234 -14.31 14.64 13.59
N ALA A 235 -13.27 15.36 14.03
CA ALA A 235 -12.06 14.76 14.61
C ALA A 235 -12.36 13.97 15.89
N ALA A 236 -13.23 14.50 16.76
CA ALA A 236 -13.65 13.81 17.97
C ALA A 236 -14.46 12.54 17.66
N ALA A 237 -15.35 12.59 16.66
CA ALA A 237 -16.12 11.42 16.25
C ALA A 237 -15.22 10.32 15.66
N ALA A 238 -14.28 10.67 14.79
CA ALA A 238 -13.31 9.73 14.23
C ALA A 238 -12.41 9.12 15.33
N SER A 239 -11.98 9.92 16.31
CA SER A 239 -11.21 9.45 17.47
C SER A 239 -11.94 8.38 18.27
N ILE A 240 -13.26 8.49 18.43
CA ILE A 240 -14.04 7.45 19.12
C ILE A 240 -14.23 6.22 18.24
N CYS A 241 -14.50 6.42 16.94
CA CYS A 241 -14.67 5.34 15.97
C CYS A 241 -13.50 4.35 15.99
N VAL A 242 -12.26 4.85 15.98
CA VAL A 242 -11.08 3.98 15.88
C VAL A 242 -10.81 3.09 17.11
N ARG A 243 -11.60 3.24 18.19
CA ARG A 243 -11.42 2.51 19.47
C ARG A 243 -12.14 1.16 19.51
N SER A 244 -12.95 0.85 18.50
CA SER A 244 -13.80 -0.34 18.44
C SER A 244 -13.70 -0.99 17.06
N LYS A 245 -13.97 -2.30 16.96
CA LYS A 245 -13.94 -3.03 15.69
C LYS A 245 -15.16 -2.75 14.82
N GLY A 246 -14.94 -2.74 13.50
CA GLY A 246 -15.97 -2.69 12.48
C GLY A 246 -16.46 -1.27 12.18
N ALA A 247 -16.98 -1.06 10.95
CA ALA A 247 -17.43 0.24 10.47
C ALA A 247 -18.66 0.77 11.24
N MET A 248 -19.87 0.39 10.84
CA MET A 248 -21.10 0.86 11.49
C MET A 248 -21.15 0.63 13.02
N PRO A 249 -20.70 -0.52 13.57
CA PRO A 249 -20.74 -0.74 15.01
C PRO A 249 -19.83 0.16 15.85
N SER A 250 -18.79 0.76 15.25
CA SER A 250 -17.86 1.65 15.95
C SER A 250 -18.27 3.12 15.89
N MET A 251 -19.23 3.49 15.04
CA MET A 251 -19.66 4.88 14.88
C MET A 251 -20.25 5.41 16.20
N PRO A 252 -19.77 6.56 16.71
CA PRO A 252 -20.16 7.04 18.03
C PRO A 252 -21.52 7.73 18.03
N GLU A 253 -22.22 7.62 19.16
CA GLU A 253 -23.35 8.51 19.45
C GLU A 253 -22.88 9.94 19.72
N ARG A 254 -23.72 10.92 19.35
CA ARG A 254 -23.46 12.36 19.59
C ARG A 254 -23.06 12.67 21.04
N LYS A 255 -23.66 11.99 22.02
CA LYS A 255 -23.37 12.21 23.45
C LYS A 255 -21.90 11.92 23.77
N ALA A 256 -21.34 10.83 23.22
CA ALA A 256 -19.95 10.46 23.44
C ALA A 256 -19.00 11.47 22.78
N VAL A 257 -19.33 11.95 21.57
CA VAL A 257 -18.54 12.98 20.87
C VAL A 257 -18.48 14.28 21.70
N LEU A 258 -19.63 14.76 22.18
CA LEU A 258 -19.70 15.96 23.02
C LEU A 258 -18.98 15.80 24.35
N GLN A 259 -18.97 14.59 24.93
CA GLN A 259 -18.23 14.31 26.16
C GLN A 259 -16.72 14.40 25.92
N LEU A 260 -16.21 13.77 24.85
CA LEU A 260 -14.79 13.85 24.49
C LEU A 260 -14.35 15.29 24.23
N LEU A 261 -15.19 16.09 23.56
CA LEU A 261 -14.91 17.52 23.33
C LEU A 261 -14.84 18.35 24.61
N LYS A 262 -15.55 17.97 25.68
CA LYS A 262 -15.44 18.63 26.99
C LYS A 262 -14.15 18.25 27.70
N GLU A 263 -13.74 16.99 27.59
CA GLU A 263 -12.49 16.47 28.16
C GLU A 263 -11.25 17.03 27.46
N HIS A 264 -11.40 17.43 26.19
CA HIS A 264 -10.38 18.09 25.40
C HIS A 264 -10.84 19.51 25.01
N PRO A 265 -10.69 20.53 25.87
CA PRO A 265 -11.05 21.92 25.52
C PRO A 265 -10.12 22.51 24.45
N LEU A 266 -10.57 23.58 23.79
CA LEU A 266 -9.76 24.35 22.85
C LEU A 266 -8.64 25.08 23.62
N THR A 267 -7.38 24.83 23.25
CA THR A 267 -6.23 25.62 23.69
C THR A 267 -5.74 26.44 22.50
N GLU A 268 -5.60 27.76 22.65
CA GLU A 268 -5.26 28.71 21.58
C GLU A 268 -3.96 28.35 20.81
N GLU A 269 -3.03 27.62 21.43
CA GLU A 269 -1.74 27.22 20.83
C GLU A 269 -1.82 26.20 19.67
N LYS A 270 -2.97 25.56 19.40
CA LYS A 270 -3.07 24.42 18.45
C LYS A 270 -3.70 24.72 17.08
N LEU A 271 -3.99 25.98 16.78
CA LEU A 271 -4.63 26.40 15.51
C LEU A 271 -3.65 26.94 14.45
N SER A 272 -2.36 27.05 14.78
CA SER A 272 -1.31 27.50 13.87
C SER A 272 -0.82 26.35 12.99
N PRO A 273 -0.54 26.56 11.69
CA PRO A 273 0.08 25.54 10.85
C PRO A 273 1.43 25.12 11.45
N PRO A 274 1.81 23.83 11.39
CA PRO A 274 2.99 23.29 12.08
C PRO A 274 4.34 23.80 11.53
N ASP A 275 4.37 24.63 10.48
CA ASP A 275 5.59 25.00 9.78
C ASP A 275 5.59 26.48 9.34
N GLU A 276 6.66 27.20 9.68
CA GLU A 276 6.87 28.63 9.38
C GLU A 276 6.96 28.89 7.86
N LYS A 277 7.35 27.87 7.08
CA LYS A 277 7.35 27.91 5.61
C LYS A 277 5.95 27.93 5.01
N VAL A 278 4.99 27.22 5.64
CA VAL A 278 3.58 27.20 5.21
C VAL A 278 2.95 28.57 5.46
N SER A 279 3.29 29.23 6.56
CA SER A 279 2.88 30.62 6.83
C SER A 279 3.36 31.61 5.75
N ARG A 280 4.58 31.44 5.23
CA ARG A 280 5.09 32.24 4.09
C ARG A 280 4.40 31.90 2.76
N PHE A 281 4.11 30.62 2.50
CA PHE A 281 3.36 30.18 1.31
C PHE A 281 1.96 30.79 1.26
N LEU A 282 1.26 30.85 2.40
CA LEU A 282 -0.05 31.49 2.54
C LEU A 282 0.00 33.01 2.29
N GLN A 283 1.10 33.68 2.66
CA GLN A 283 1.29 35.11 2.40
C GLN A 283 1.58 35.44 0.93
N CYS A 284 2.26 34.57 0.17
CA CYS A 284 2.52 34.81 -1.26
C CYS A 284 1.26 34.74 -2.13
N ARG A 285 0.33 33.81 -1.86
CA ARG A 285 -0.95 33.73 -2.61
C ARG A 285 -1.85 34.95 -2.43
N HIS A 286 -1.70 35.71 -1.35
CA HIS A 286 -2.42 36.97 -1.17
C HIS A 286 -1.84 38.15 -1.98
N ARG A 287 -0.58 38.06 -2.45
CA ARG A 287 0.07 39.13 -3.22
C ARG A 287 -0.03 38.93 -4.74
N ASP A 288 -0.03 37.70 -5.24
CA ASP A 288 0.09 37.42 -6.69
C ASP A 288 -1.26 37.40 -7.42
N GLY A 289 -2.08 38.44 -7.19
CA GLY A 289 -3.33 38.70 -7.89
C GLY A 289 -3.18 39.49 -9.20
N ALA A 290 -1.98 39.58 -9.78
CA ALA A 290 -1.75 40.34 -11.01
C ALA A 290 -0.53 39.86 -11.81
N ALA A 291 -0.59 38.66 -12.39
CA ALA A 291 0.04 38.35 -13.69
C ALA A 291 -0.23 36.89 -14.06
N ALA A 292 -0.97 36.67 -15.14
CA ALA A 292 -0.97 35.41 -15.85
C ALA A 292 0.39 35.24 -16.54
N THR A 293 1.08 34.12 -16.33
CA THR A 293 2.32 33.83 -17.09
C THR A 293 2.30 32.44 -17.69
N LYS A 294 2.41 32.49 -19.02
CA LYS A 294 2.55 31.42 -20.00
C LYS A 294 3.65 30.43 -19.62
N ILE A 295 3.37 29.15 -19.88
CA ILE A 295 4.36 28.08 -19.95
C ILE A 295 4.97 28.13 -21.36
N GLU A 296 6.24 28.51 -21.47
CA GLU A 296 6.99 28.42 -22.73
C GLU A 296 7.75 27.08 -22.82
N THR A 297 7.63 26.44 -23.97
CA THR A 297 8.32 25.22 -24.39
C THR A 297 9.75 25.54 -24.88
N PRO A 298 10.73 24.63 -24.75
CA PRO A 298 12.10 24.91 -25.14
C PRO A 298 12.30 24.69 -26.65
N ASN A 299 12.78 25.71 -27.34
CA ASN A 299 13.20 25.64 -28.74
C ASN A 299 14.73 25.65 -28.88
N ARG A 300 15.17 24.85 -29.86
CA ARG A 300 16.50 24.63 -30.45
C ARG A 300 17.49 25.80 -30.33
N VAL A 301 18.74 25.46 -29.98
CA VAL A 301 19.91 26.35 -30.12
C VAL A 301 20.63 26.01 -31.42
N ASP A 302 20.62 26.96 -32.35
CA ASP A 302 21.56 27.02 -33.47
C ASP A 302 22.76 27.90 -33.13
N SER A 303 23.86 27.59 -33.79
CA SER A 303 25.24 27.93 -33.49
C SER A 303 25.69 29.39 -33.69
N LYS A 304 26.83 29.69 -33.03
CA LYS A 304 27.96 30.59 -33.42
C LYS A 304 28.13 31.96 -32.71
N PRO A 305 29.38 32.46 -32.64
CA PRO A 305 30.05 32.76 -31.37
C PRO A 305 30.36 34.26 -31.21
N ASN A 306 30.71 34.69 -29.99
CA ASN A 306 31.67 35.76 -29.79
C ASN A 306 32.23 35.73 -28.37
N GLY A 307 33.56 35.77 -28.28
CA GLY A 307 34.30 35.66 -27.03
C GLY A 307 34.39 36.97 -26.26
N PHE A 308 34.65 36.84 -24.96
CA PHE A 308 35.39 37.82 -24.18
C PHE A 308 36.15 37.09 -23.07
N GLN A 309 37.38 37.55 -22.84
CA GLN A 309 38.43 36.92 -22.07
C GLN A 309 38.21 37.00 -20.55
N GLY A 310 38.48 35.87 -19.88
CA GLY A 310 39.38 35.79 -18.72
C GLY A 310 38.99 36.48 -17.41
N GLN A 311 38.56 35.67 -16.44
CA GLN A 311 39.21 35.63 -15.12
C GLN A 311 38.92 34.28 -14.44
N ALA A 312 40.00 33.60 -14.07
CA ALA A 312 39.99 32.26 -13.49
C ALA A 312 39.60 32.29 -12.01
N SER A 313 38.84 31.28 -11.58
CA SER A 313 38.76 30.85 -10.18
C SER A 313 38.78 29.32 -10.15
N PRO A 314 39.73 28.68 -9.44
CA PRO A 314 39.93 27.24 -9.47
C PRO A 314 39.09 26.56 -8.37
N ASN A 315 38.05 25.83 -8.76
CA ASN A 315 37.59 24.66 -8.02
C ASN A 315 36.60 23.85 -8.86
N GLN A 316 37.12 23.23 -9.92
CA GLN A 316 36.46 22.07 -10.52
C GLN A 316 37.00 20.83 -9.81
N HIS A 317 36.22 20.30 -8.87
CA HIS A 317 36.39 18.91 -8.43
C HIS A 317 36.14 18.01 -9.65
N MET A 318 37.21 17.43 -10.20
CA MET A 318 37.08 16.26 -11.07
C MET A 318 36.44 15.12 -10.28
N PRO A 319 35.60 14.26 -10.90
CA PRO A 319 35.09 13.08 -10.22
C PRO A 319 36.27 12.17 -9.86
N LYS A 320 36.45 11.90 -8.56
CA LYS A 320 37.36 10.86 -8.06
C LYS A 320 37.04 9.56 -8.80
N VAL A 321 38.06 8.93 -9.38
CA VAL A 321 38.01 7.53 -9.82
C VAL A 321 37.55 6.71 -8.62
N MET A 322 36.34 6.14 -8.67
CA MET A 322 35.84 5.30 -7.58
C MET A 322 36.58 3.96 -7.63
N GLU A 323 37.41 3.69 -6.62
CA GLU A 323 38.02 2.36 -6.44
C GLU A 323 36.91 1.29 -6.33
N GLY A 324 37.13 0.08 -6.82
CA GLY A 324 36.20 -1.04 -6.65
C GLY A 324 36.20 -1.56 -5.21
N LEU A 325 35.06 -2.04 -4.71
CA LEU A 325 34.97 -2.79 -3.45
C LEU A 325 35.52 -4.22 -3.63
N LYS A 326 36.14 -4.78 -2.58
CA LYS A 326 36.44 -6.21 -2.50
C LYS A 326 35.33 -6.95 -1.73
N ILE A 327 34.60 -7.81 -2.41
CA ILE A 327 33.37 -8.43 -1.91
C ILE A 327 33.55 -9.94 -1.77
N GLY A 328 33.42 -10.44 -0.54
CA GLY A 328 33.38 -11.86 -0.23
C GLY A 328 31.96 -12.42 -0.33
N ILE A 329 31.74 -13.50 -1.08
CA ILE A 329 30.47 -14.22 -1.15
C ILE A 329 30.61 -15.58 -0.47
N VAL A 330 29.91 -15.77 0.64
CA VAL A 330 29.88 -17.02 1.40
C VAL A 330 28.60 -17.78 1.05
N GLY A 331 28.76 -18.88 0.32
CA GLY A 331 27.66 -19.64 -0.30
C GLY A 331 27.56 -19.40 -1.80
N PHE A 332 28.53 -19.91 -2.56
CA PHE A 332 28.62 -19.72 -4.02
C PHE A 332 27.70 -20.64 -4.86
N GLY A 333 26.46 -20.81 -4.41
CA GLY A 333 25.42 -21.54 -5.14
C GLY A 333 24.80 -20.69 -6.26
N THR A 334 23.61 -21.07 -6.75
CA THR A 334 22.94 -20.39 -7.87
C THR A 334 22.78 -18.89 -7.67
N PHE A 335 22.33 -18.47 -6.48
CA PHE A 335 22.13 -17.06 -6.18
C PHE A 335 23.45 -16.28 -5.98
N GLY A 336 24.42 -16.88 -5.29
CA GLY A 336 25.75 -16.28 -5.11
C GLY A 336 26.47 -16.07 -6.44
N GLN A 337 26.36 -17.02 -7.38
CA GLN A 337 26.88 -16.89 -8.74
C GLN A 337 26.18 -15.78 -9.52
N PHE A 338 24.85 -15.68 -9.40
CA PHE A 338 24.05 -14.63 -10.04
C PHE A 338 24.43 -13.22 -9.56
N LEU A 339 24.69 -13.04 -8.25
CA LEU A 339 25.20 -11.77 -7.72
C LEU A 339 26.63 -11.50 -8.22
N ALA A 340 27.51 -12.51 -8.16
CA ALA A 340 28.92 -12.36 -8.53
C ALA A 340 29.09 -11.89 -9.98
N GLU A 341 28.33 -12.44 -10.92
CA GLU A 341 28.38 -12.04 -12.33
C GLU A 341 28.16 -10.52 -12.50
N ARG A 342 27.15 -9.96 -11.81
CA ARG A 342 26.82 -8.54 -11.91
C ARG A 342 27.78 -7.66 -11.12
N ILE A 343 28.26 -8.13 -9.97
CA ILE A 343 29.24 -7.41 -9.14
C ILE A 343 30.57 -7.29 -9.89
N CYS A 344 31.08 -8.38 -10.47
CA CYS A 344 32.28 -8.36 -11.31
C CYS A 344 32.10 -7.47 -12.54
N GLY A 345 30.92 -7.52 -13.18
CA GLY A 345 30.60 -6.67 -14.33
C GLY A 345 30.62 -5.15 -14.04
N GLN A 346 30.48 -4.76 -12.77
CA GLN A 346 30.58 -3.36 -12.32
C GLN A 346 32.01 -2.97 -11.90
N GLY A 347 33.00 -3.86 -12.04
CA GLY A 347 34.40 -3.59 -11.73
C GLY A 347 34.78 -3.82 -10.26
N HIS A 348 33.96 -4.53 -9.50
CA HIS A 348 34.29 -4.95 -8.13
C HIS A 348 35.06 -6.29 -8.13
N GLU A 349 35.96 -6.45 -7.16
CA GLU A 349 36.66 -7.72 -6.94
C GLU A 349 35.78 -8.65 -6.13
N VAL A 350 35.63 -9.90 -6.56
CA VAL A 350 34.82 -10.89 -5.85
C VAL A 350 35.68 -12.08 -5.43
N VAL A 351 35.56 -12.44 -4.16
CA VAL A 351 36.13 -13.66 -3.57
C VAL A 351 34.98 -14.53 -3.10
N ALA A 352 34.99 -15.83 -3.39
CA ALA A 352 33.91 -16.74 -3.07
C ALA A 352 34.38 -17.89 -2.17
N LEU A 353 33.53 -18.24 -1.20
CA LEU A 353 33.68 -19.40 -0.33
C LEU A 353 32.44 -20.30 -0.48
N SER A 354 32.65 -21.60 -0.66
CA SER A 354 31.55 -22.56 -0.69
C SER A 354 32.00 -23.96 -0.29
N ARG A 355 31.08 -24.74 0.28
CA ARG A 355 31.32 -26.16 0.62
C ARG A 355 31.55 -27.00 -0.63
N SER A 356 30.69 -26.79 -1.63
CA SER A 356 30.78 -27.44 -2.94
C SER A 356 31.84 -26.77 -3.80
N ASP A 357 32.47 -27.55 -4.67
CA ASP A 357 33.52 -27.04 -5.55
C ASP A 357 32.92 -26.32 -6.77
N TYR A 358 33.20 -25.03 -6.90
CA TYR A 358 32.73 -24.18 -8.00
C TYR A 358 33.89 -23.50 -8.74
N ARG A 359 35.12 -24.01 -8.63
CA ARG A 359 36.33 -23.41 -9.23
C ARG A 359 36.19 -23.07 -10.71
N ASP A 360 35.56 -23.93 -11.50
CA ASP A 360 35.41 -23.70 -12.94
C ASP A 360 34.38 -22.61 -13.26
N VAL A 361 33.31 -22.51 -12.48
CA VAL A 361 32.33 -21.42 -12.62
C VAL A 361 32.96 -20.10 -12.19
N ALA A 362 33.65 -20.09 -11.05
CA ALA A 362 34.34 -18.92 -10.52
C ALA A 362 35.39 -18.38 -11.51
N ARG A 363 36.21 -19.26 -12.11
CA ARG A 363 37.18 -18.88 -13.14
C ARG A 363 36.53 -18.20 -14.35
N ARG A 364 35.35 -18.67 -14.79
CA ARG A 364 34.62 -18.05 -15.91
C ARG A 364 34.06 -16.67 -15.57
N LEU A 365 33.68 -16.45 -14.31
CA LEU A 365 33.16 -15.17 -13.82
C LEU A 365 34.25 -14.18 -13.38
N GLY A 366 35.53 -14.59 -13.38
CA GLY A 366 36.63 -13.76 -12.87
C GLY A 366 36.66 -13.66 -11.34
N VAL A 367 36.12 -14.67 -10.65
CA VAL A 367 35.99 -14.73 -9.19
C VAL A 367 37.10 -15.58 -8.58
N SER A 368 37.77 -15.08 -7.54
CA SER A 368 38.70 -15.88 -6.72
C SER A 368 37.92 -16.85 -5.84
N PHE A 369 38.23 -18.15 -5.84
CA PHE A 369 37.44 -19.15 -5.13
C PHE A 369 38.27 -19.96 -4.13
N HIS A 370 37.77 -20.04 -2.89
CA HIS A 370 38.40 -20.77 -1.79
C HIS A 370 37.41 -21.80 -1.22
N ARG A 371 37.95 -22.96 -0.84
CA ARG A 371 37.21 -23.98 -0.06
C ARG A 371 37.56 -23.93 1.42
N ASP A 372 38.75 -23.42 1.71
CA ASP A 372 39.24 -23.22 3.06
C ASP A 372 38.78 -21.84 3.56
N VAL A 373 38.16 -21.82 4.73
CA VAL A 373 37.57 -20.62 5.30
C VAL A 373 38.66 -19.62 5.70
N ASN A 374 39.81 -20.13 6.16
CA ASN A 374 40.94 -19.31 6.56
C ASN A 374 41.51 -18.53 5.38
N ALA A 375 41.76 -19.22 4.25
CA ALA A 375 42.22 -18.59 3.02
C ALA A 375 41.24 -17.53 2.51
N PHE A 376 39.92 -17.74 2.64
CA PHE A 376 38.93 -16.72 2.31
C PHE A 376 39.04 -15.48 3.21
N CYS A 377 39.23 -15.65 4.52
CA CYS A 377 39.38 -14.52 5.44
C CYS A 377 40.67 -13.72 5.20
N ASP A 378 41.74 -14.38 4.77
CA ASP A 378 43.05 -13.76 4.46
C ASP A 378 43.01 -12.87 3.22
N GLU A 379 41.99 -13.00 2.37
CA GLU A 379 41.74 -12.08 1.26
C GLU A 379 41.22 -10.70 1.75
N HIS A 380 40.86 -10.59 3.04
CA HIS A 380 40.41 -9.37 3.70
C HIS A 380 39.33 -8.59 2.94
N PRO A 381 38.18 -9.21 2.62
CA PRO A 381 37.08 -8.53 1.94
C PRO A 381 36.55 -7.35 2.76
N ASP A 382 36.19 -6.27 2.06
CA ASP A 382 35.53 -5.10 2.66
C ASP A 382 34.11 -5.46 3.11
N ILE A 383 33.47 -6.37 2.36
CA ILE A 383 32.08 -6.77 2.53
C ILE A 383 31.99 -8.29 2.46
N VAL A 384 31.24 -8.92 3.36
CA VAL A 384 30.94 -10.36 3.33
C VAL A 384 29.44 -10.57 3.14
N ILE A 385 29.05 -11.11 2.00
CA ILE A 385 27.67 -11.48 1.66
C ILE A 385 27.41 -12.93 2.04
N MET A 386 26.45 -13.15 2.93
CA MET A 386 25.92 -14.46 3.28
C MET A 386 24.84 -14.86 2.28
N SER A 387 25.22 -15.72 1.33
CA SER A 387 24.37 -16.26 0.26
C SER A 387 24.17 -17.79 0.39
N ALA A 388 24.43 -18.34 1.57
CA ALA A 388 24.07 -19.72 1.91
C ALA A 388 22.54 -19.88 2.03
N SER A 389 22.05 -21.12 2.07
CA SER A 389 20.61 -21.37 2.31
C SER A 389 20.21 -20.88 3.70
N ILE A 390 18.94 -20.50 3.86
CA ILE A 390 18.39 -20.03 5.14
C ILE A 390 18.74 -21.01 6.27
N ILE A 391 18.48 -22.31 6.03
CA ILE A 391 18.70 -23.40 6.99
C ILE A 391 20.17 -23.57 7.38
N SER A 392 21.11 -23.31 6.47
CA SER A 392 22.55 -23.55 6.72
C SER A 392 23.31 -22.30 7.18
N THR A 393 22.70 -21.12 7.09
CA THR A 393 23.38 -19.83 7.31
C THR A 393 23.96 -19.70 8.71
N GLU A 394 23.28 -20.19 9.74
CA GLU A 394 23.81 -20.17 11.11
C GLU A 394 25.08 -21.01 11.24
N THR A 395 25.06 -22.26 10.78
CA THR A 395 26.23 -23.14 10.84
C THR A 395 27.41 -22.55 10.07
N VAL A 396 27.14 -21.98 8.89
CA VAL A 396 28.17 -21.36 8.04
C VAL A 396 28.76 -20.12 8.73
N LEU A 397 27.92 -19.22 9.26
CA LEU A 397 28.39 -18.03 9.95
C LEU A 397 29.24 -18.37 11.18
N ARG A 398 28.83 -19.35 11.98
CA ARG A 398 29.59 -19.81 13.16
C ARG A 398 30.93 -20.45 12.81
N SER A 399 31.08 -20.96 11.59
CA SER A 399 32.34 -21.55 11.11
C SER A 399 33.34 -20.51 10.59
N LEU A 400 32.93 -19.25 10.40
CA LEU A 400 33.81 -18.17 9.96
C LEU A 400 34.68 -17.69 11.13
N PRO A 401 36.02 -17.71 11.01
CA PRO A 401 36.94 -17.10 11.98
C PRO A 401 36.94 -15.59 11.79
N VAL A 402 35.85 -14.94 12.21
CA VAL A 402 35.60 -13.50 11.98
C VAL A 402 36.70 -12.59 12.57
N GLU A 403 37.42 -13.06 13.58
CA GLU A 403 38.59 -12.39 14.17
C GLU A 403 39.76 -12.17 13.18
N ARG A 404 39.78 -12.90 12.06
CA ARG A 404 40.76 -12.70 10.98
C ARG A 404 40.35 -11.62 9.98
N LEU A 405 39.10 -11.18 10.01
CA LEU A 405 38.59 -10.13 9.15
C LEU A 405 38.92 -8.75 9.74
N LYS A 406 38.85 -7.72 8.90
CA LYS A 406 39.04 -6.34 9.37
C LYS A 406 37.88 -5.95 10.30
N PRO A 407 38.14 -5.26 11.43
CA PRO A 407 37.10 -4.92 12.40
C PRO A 407 35.90 -4.15 11.84
N ASP A 408 36.09 -3.42 10.73
CA ASP A 408 35.07 -2.62 10.09
C ASP A 408 34.36 -3.33 8.93
N THR A 409 34.68 -4.60 8.61
CA THR A 409 34.03 -5.36 7.52
C THR A 409 32.50 -5.33 7.65
N LEU A 410 31.82 -5.10 6.53
CA LEU A 410 30.36 -5.07 6.45
C LEU A 410 29.82 -6.47 6.15
N PHE A 411 28.99 -7.01 7.05
CA PHE A 411 28.24 -8.23 6.81
C PHE A 411 26.89 -7.91 6.18
N VAL A 412 26.59 -8.61 5.09
CA VAL A 412 25.35 -8.49 4.34
C VAL A 412 24.68 -9.86 4.28
N ASP A 413 23.39 -9.94 4.57
CA ASP A 413 22.61 -11.13 4.23
C ASP A 413 21.75 -10.87 2.98
N VAL A 414 21.54 -11.91 2.19
CA VAL A 414 20.64 -11.88 1.01
C VAL A 414 19.57 -12.98 1.10
N LEU A 415 19.25 -13.45 2.31
CA LEU A 415 18.27 -14.53 2.51
C LEU A 415 16.87 -14.05 2.15
N SER A 416 15.93 -14.97 1.91
CA SER A 416 14.54 -14.58 1.62
C SER A 416 13.67 -14.30 2.85
N VAL A 417 14.24 -14.45 4.04
CA VAL A 417 13.69 -14.00 5.34
C VAL A 417 14.67 -13.02 5.98
N LYS A 418 14.21 -12.16 6.88
CA LYS A 418 15.01 -11.04 7.38
C LYS A 418 15.12 -10.94 8.89
N GLY A 419 14.09 -11.34 9.65
CA GLY A 419 14.14 -11.37 11.11
C GLY A 419 15.20 -12.35 11.62
N PHE A 420 15.26 -13.55 11.02
CA PHE A 420 16.24 -14.57 11.37
C PHE A 420 17.70 -14.13 11.17
N PRO A 421 18.16 -13.71 9.96
CA PRO A 421 19.55 -13.27 9.78
C PRO A 421 19.91 -12.04 10.58
N LYS A 422 18.98 -11.09 10.78
CA LYS A 422 19.19 -9.92 11.65
C LYS A 422 19.55 -10.34 13.06
N GLN A 423 18.74 -11.21 13.67
CA GLN A 423 18.97 -11.70 15.03
C GLN A 423 20.26 -12.49 15.13
N LEU A 424 20.52 -13.34 14.13
CA LEU A 424 21.72 -14.16 14.05
C LEU A 424 22.99 -13.29 14.02
N PHE A 425 23.03 -12.29 13.14
CA PHE A 425 24.14 -11.36 13.00
C PHE A 425 24.37 -10.55 14.27
N LEU A 426 23.32 -9.99 14.87
CA LEU A 426 23.45 -9.23 16.11
C LEU A 426 23.94 -10.08 17.29
N THR A 427 23.63 -11.38 17.29
CA THR A 427 24.02 -12.30 18.37
C THR A 427 25.45 -12.83 18.20
N ILE A 428 25.88 -13.11 16.97
CA ILE A 428 27.17 -13.79 16.70
C ILE A 428 28.27 -12.79 16.36
N LEU A 429 27.98 -11.74 15.59
CA LEU A 429 29.01 -10.83 15.10
C LEU A 429 29.39 -9.80 16.17
N PRO A 430 30.69 -9.67 16.49
CA PRO A 430 31.19 -8.64 17.39
C PRO A 430 30.70 -7.22 17.03
N PRO A 431 30.49 -6.31 18.01
CA PRO A 431 29.89 -4.99 17.78
C PRO A 431 30.63 -4.10 16.78
N GLN A 432 31.93 -4.33 16.56
CA GLN A 432 32.72 -3.59 15.60
C GLN A 432 32.30 -3.84 14.15
N PHE A 433 31.72 -4.99 13.81
CA PHE A 433 31.31 -5.30 12.45
C PHE A 433 29.99 -4.62 12.08
N ASP A 434 29.93 -4.08 10.87
CA ASP A 434 28.71 -3.52 10.31
C ASP A 434 27.75 -4.63 9.85
N VAL A 435 26.46 -4.34 9.89
CA VAL A 435 25.38 -5.26 9.55
C VAL A 435 24.35 -4.56 8.68
N LEU A 436 24.16 -5.09 7.48
CA LEU A 436 23.11 -4.71 6.53
C LEU A 436 22.29 -5.95 6.18
N CYS A 437 20.99 -5.89 6.38
CA CYS A 437 20.11 -6.96 5.94
C CYS A 437 19.49 -6.60 4.60
N THR A 438 19.55 -7.50 3.62
CA THR A 438 18.99 -7.24 2.28
C THR A 438 18.19 -8.43 1.76
N HIS A 439 17.24 -8.16 0.87
CA HIS A 439 16.57 -9.18 0.09
C HIS A 439 16.28 -8.62 -1.31
N PRO A 440 17.10 -8.99 -2.31
CA PRO A 440 16.72 -8.81 -3.70
C PRO A 440 15.49 -9.68 -3.97
N MET A 441 14.34 -9.06 -4.28
CA MET A 441 13.05 -9.76 -4.48
C MET A 441 12.99 -10.46 -5.85
N PHE A 442 14.13 -10.89 -6.36
CA PHE A 442 14.34 -11.47 -7.66
C PHE A 442 15.55 -12.40 -7.63
N GLY A 443 15.63 -13.32 -8.58
CA GLY A 443 16.73 -14.28 -8.68
C GLY A 443 17.12 -14.56 -10.12
N PRO A 444 17.88 -15.64 -10.36
CA PRO A 444 18.38 -16.01 -11.68
C PRO A 444 17.31 -16.12 -12.78
N ASN A 445 16.06 -16.46 -12.40
CA ASN A 445 14.95 -16.60 -13.34
C ASN A 445 14.28 -15.26 -13.66
N SER A 446 14.00 -14.44 -12.63
CA SER A 446 13.28 -13.17 -12.78
C SER A 446 14.18 -11.97 -13.11
N GLY A 447 15.46 -12.01 -12.74
CA GLY A 447 16.44 -10.94 -12.93
C GLY A 447 17.53 -11.26 -13.96
N ARG A 448 17.35 -12.28 -14.80
CA ARG A 448 18.38 -12.72 -15.78
C ARG A 448 18.77 -11.60 -16.74
N ALA A 449 17.77 -10.95 -17.33
CA ALA A 449 17.97 -9.95 -18.39
C ALA A 449 18.41 -8.60 -17.83
N SER A 450 17.66 -8.06 -16.87
CA SER A 450 17.90 -6.75 -16.27
C SER A 450 17.42 -6.74 -14.82
N TRP A 451 18.06 -5.89 -14.00
CA TRP A 451 17.62 -5.59 -12.63
C TRP A 451 16.76 -4.31 -12.56
N ALA A 452 16.61 -3.60 -13.68
CA ALA A 452 15.87 -2.35 -13.73
C ALA A 452 14.40 -2.54 -13.30
N GLY A 453 13.96 -1.73 -12.33
CA GLY A 453 12.62 -1.77 -11.75
C GLY A 453 12.39 -2.90 -10.75
N LEU A 454 13.32 -3.85 -10.60
CA LEU A 454 13.16 -4.96 -9.65
C LEU A 454 13.41 -4.48 -8.21
N PRO A 455 12.60 -4.91 -7.22
CA PRO A 455 12.73 -4.42 -5.86
C PRO A 455 13.93 -5.04 -5.13
N VAL A 456 14.67 -4.20 -4.42
CA VAL A 456 15.66 -4.63 -3.42
C VAL A 456 15.27 -4.04 -2.08
N VAL A 457 14.88 -4.92 -1.16
CA VAL A 457 14.55 -4.53 0.20
C VAL A 457 15.81 -4.51 1.05
N TYR A 458 15.98 -3.52 1.92
CA TYR A 458 17.10 -3.49 2.84
C TYR A 458 16.77 -2.79 4.18
N GLU A 459 17.51 -3.18 5.24
CA GLU A 459 17.55 -2.51 6.54
C GLU A 459 19.01 -2.30 6.95
N ARG A 460 19.38 -1.05 7.27
CA ARG A 460 20.67 -0.73 7.90
C ARG A 460 20.59 -1.05 9.39
N VAL A 461 20.94 -2.29 9.75
CA VAL A 461 20.77 -2.81 11.13
C VAL A 461 21.80 -2.23 12.10
N ARG A 462 23.08 -2.22 11.72
CA ARG A 462 24.18 -1.66 12.53
C ARG A 462 25.25 -1.13 11.60
N ILE A 463 25.25 0.18 11.34
CA ILE A 463 26.23 0.81 10.44
C ILE A 463 26.95 1.95 11.19
N GLY A 464 28.27 1.91 11.20
CA GLY A 464 29.10 2.99 11.76
C GLY A 464 29.15 4.24 10.88
N GLU A 465 29.67 5.34 11.42
CA GLU A 465 29.75 6.63 10.72
C GLU A 465 30.95 6.73 9.76
N GLY A 466 30.95 7.77 8.92
CA GLY A 466 32.05 8.09 8.00
C GLY A 466 32.28 7.01 6.95
N ALA A 467 33.51 6.51 6.83
CA ALA A 467 33.91 5.53 5.81
C ALA A 467 33.09 4.22 5.84
N ARG A 468 32.53 3.86 7.00
CA ARG A 468 31.65 2.68 7.16
C ARG A 468 30.29 2.88 6.50
N MET A 469 29.71 4.07 6.68
CA MET A 469 28.48 4.47 5.99
C MET A 469 28.71 4.57 4.47
N ASP A 470 29.85 5.12 4.05
CA ASP A 470 30.21 5.20 2.62
C ASP A 470 30.34 3.80 1.99
N ARG A 471 30.93 2.84 2.71
CA ARG A 471 30.99 1.43 2.27
C ARG A 471 29.59 0.82 2.12
N CYS A 472 28.71 1.05 3.07
CA CYS A 472 27.32 0.59 3.01
C CYS A 472 26.57 1.18 1.80
N ASN A 473 26.70 2.49 1.57
CA ASN A 473 26.06 3.15 0.43
C ASN A 473 26.63 2.66 -0.91
N ARG A 474 27.95 2.52 -1.03
CA ARG A 474 28.59 1.96 -2.23
C ARG A 474 28.14 0.52 -2.52
N PHE A 475 27.88 -0.28 -1.48
CA PHE A 475 27.30 -1.60 -1.65
C PHE A 475 25.86 -1.54 -2.18
N LEU A 476 25.02 -0.68 -1.61
CA LEU A 476 23.65 -0.49 -2.08
C LEU A 476 23.62 0.08 -3.52
N ASP A 477 24.64 0.83 -3.91
CA ASP A 477 24.79 1.36 -5.26
C ASP A 477 25.02 0.29 -6.33
N ILE A 478 25.48 -0.91 -5.95
CA ILE A 478 25.55 -2.06 -6.85
C ILE A 478 24.16 -2.40 -7.42
N PHE A 479 23.12 -2.20 -6.60
CA PHE A 479 21.74 -2.42 -7.00
C PHE A 479 21.12 -1.16 -7.59
N SER A 480 21.32 0.00 -6.96
CA SER A 480 20.72 1.27 -7.39
C SER A 480 21.18 1.67 -8.80
N SER A 481 22.46 1.47 -9.12
CA SER A 481 23.04 1.79 -10.44
C SER A 481 22.52 0.89 -11.56
N GLN A 482 21.99 -0.29 -11.23
CA GLN A 482 21.33 -1.19 -12.18
C GLN A 482 19.83 -0.88 -12.34
N GLY A 483 19.35 0.21 -11.71
CA GLY A 483 17.98 0.67 -11.80
C GLY A 483 17.02 -0.09 -10.87
N CYS A 484 17.51 -0.81 -9.87
CA CYS A 484 16.65 -1.47 -8.88
C CYS A 484 15.78 -0.45 -8.14
N LYS A 485 14.56 -0.86 -7.80
CA LYS A 485 13.70 -0.11 -6.88
C LYS A 485 14.17 -0.39 -5.45
N MET A 486 14.96 0.53 -4.89
CA MET A 486 15.47 0.44 -3.53
C MET A 486 14.34 0.71 -2.51
N VAL A 487 14.08 -0.24 -1.61
CA VAL A 487 13.02 -0.17 -0.60
C VAL A 487 13.63 -0.35 0.78
N GLU A 488 13.71 0.74 1.56
CA GLU A 488 14.15 0.68 2.94
C GLU A 488 12.96 0.33 3.85
N MET A 489 13.07 -0.77 4.60
CA MET A 489 12.06 -1.18 5.57
C MET A 489 12.66 -2.08 6.63
N SER A 490 12.00 -2.20 7.79
CA SER A 490 12.52 -3.07 8.84
C SER A 490 12.41 -4.56 8.46
N CYS A 491 13.33 -5.38 8.96
CA CYS A 491 13.32 -6.84 8.79
C CYS A 491 12.00 -7.47 9.28
N GLY A 492 11.39 -6.90 10.32
CA GLY A 492 10.10 -7.35 10.85
C GLY A 492 8.96 -7.08 9.87
N GLU A 493 8.87 -5.86 9.34
CA GLU A 493 7.89 -5.51 8.31
C GLU A 493 8.09 -6.33 7.03
N HIS A 494 9.34 -6.51 6.60
CA HIS A 494 9.66 -7.37 5.47
C HIS A 494 9.07 -8.77 5.65
N ASP A 495 9.32 -9.43 6.79
CA ASP A 495 8.87 -10.80 7.00
C ASP A 495 7.35 -10.92 7.03
N VAL A 496 6.64 -9.92 7.57
CA VAL A 496 5.18 -9.84 7.48
C VAL A 496 4.73 -9.80 6.02
N HIS A 497 5.31 -8.93 5.20
CA HIS A 497 4.95 -8.82 3.79
C HIS A 497 5.34 -10.06 2.98
N ALA A 498 6.53 -10.61 3.20
CA ALA A 498 7.04 -11.79 2.52
C ALA A 498 6.19 -13.03 2.83
N ALA A 499 5.66 -13.15 4.05
CA ALA A 499 4.73 -14.23 4.39
C ALA A 499 3.45 -14.19 3.53
N GLY A 500 2.81 -13.02 3.42
CA GLY A 500 1.57 -12.86 2.66
C GLY A 500 1.72 -12.82 1.13
N SER A 501 2.95 -12.68 0.62
CA SER A 501 3.22 -12.55 -0.82
C SER A 501 4.11 -13.68 -1.33
N GLN A 502 5.41 -13.63 -1.04
CA GLN A 502 6.39 -14.61 -1.49
C GLN A 502 6.05 -16.02 -1.01
N PHE A 503 5.87 -16.21 0.30
CA PHE A 503 5.61 -17.54 0.86
C PHE A 503 4.31 -18.16 0.33
N ILE A 504 3.23 -17.38 0.22
CA ILE A 504 1.98 -17.83 -0.42
C ILE A 504 2.23 -18.20 -1.90
N THR A 505 2.96 -17.38 -2.65
CA THR A 505 3.26 -17.66 -4.06
C THR A 505 4.01 -18.99 -4.20
N HIS A 506 5.07 -19.21 -3.41
CA HIS A 506 5.78 -20.48 -3.41
C HIS A 506 4.90 -21.66 -3.00
N THR A 507 4.06 -21.48 -1.97
CA THR A 507 3.10 -22.51 -1.52
C THR A 507 2.17 -22.92 -2.65
N VAL A 508 1.55 -21.94 -3.33
CA VAL A 508 0.63 -22.17 -4.44
C VAL A 508 1.35 -22.85 -5.61
N CYS A 509 2.50 -22.33 -6.05
CA CYS A 509 3.25 -22.96 -7.14
C CYS A 509 3.61 -24.42 -6.83
N ARG A 510 3.97 -24.74 -5.58
CA ARG A 510 4.24 -26.13 -5.17
C ARG A 510 3.01 -27.01 -5.10
N ILE A 511 1.86 -26.47 -4.69
CA ILE A 511 0.57 -27.19 -4.76
C ILE A 511 0.26 -27.52 -6.22
N LEU A 512 0.36 -26.53 -7.11
CA LEU A 512 0.12 -26.70 -8.55
C LEU A 512 1.07 -27.74 -9.18
N GLY A 513 2.36 -27.72 -8.84
CA GLY A 513 3.31 -28.73 -9.28
C GLY A 513 2.94 -30.15 -8.81
N LYS A 514 2.43 -30.28 -7.58
CA LYS A 514 1.93 -31.57 -7.06
C LYS A 514 0.66 -32.05 -7.76
N MET A 515 -0.15 -31.15 -8.32
CA MET A 515 -1.35 -31.52 -9.09
C MET A 515 -1.05 -32.12 -10.46
N LYS A 516 0.21 -32.06 -10.93
CA LYS A 516 0.64 -32.59 -12.25
C LYS A 516 -0.26 -32.10 -13.38
N LEU A 517 -0.42 -30.78 -13.46
CA LEU A 517 -1.25 -30.14 -14.48
C LEU A 517 -0.67 -30.37 -15.88
N GLU A 518 -1.53 -30.66 -16.85
CA GLU A 518 -1.14 -30.91 -18.24
C GLU A 518 -1.75 -29.85 -19.17
N SER A 519 -0.98 -29.43 -20.18
CA SER A 519 -1.49 -28.54 -21.22
C SER A 519 -2.54 -29.24 -22.07
N THR A 520 -3.61 -28.52 -22.40
CA THR A 520 -4.72 -29.02 -23.22
C THR A 520 -4.91 -28.17 -24.48
N PRO A 521 -5.58 -28.69 -25.53
CA PRO A 521 -5.94 -27.89 -26.70
C PRO A 521 -6.92 -26.73 -26.42
N MET A 522 -7.52 -26.68 -25.22
CA MET A 522 -8.54 -25.71 -24.83
C MET A 522 -8.07 -24.80 -23.68
N ASN A 523 -6.75 -24.62 -23.54
CA ASN A 523 -6.20 -23.76 -22.49
C ASN A 523 -6.79 -22.36 -22.59
N THR A 524 -7.31 -21.86 -21.46
CA THR A 524 -7.60 -20.44 -21.31
C THR A 524 -6.31 -19.70 -20.98
N LYS A 525 -6.24 -18.39 -21.26
CA LYS A 525 -5.08 -17.57 -20.87
C LYS A 525 -4.74 -17.69 -19.38
N GLY A 526 -5.76 -17.71 -18.52
CA GLY A 526 -5.56 -17.90 -17.08
C GLY A 526 -4.98 -19.27 -16.73
N TYR A 527 -5.36 -20.33 -17.46
CA TYR A 527 -4.76 -21.66 -17.26
C TYR A 527 -3.31 -21.72 -17.75
N GLU A 528 -2.97 -21.02 -18.84
CA GLU A 528 -1.57 -20.89 -19.29
C GLU A 528 -0.68 -20.24 -18.23
N ASP A 529 -1.18 -19.20 -17.55
CA ASP A 529 -0.46 -18.57 -16.45
C ASP A 529 -0.29 -19.52 -15.25
N ILE A 530 -1.30 -20.33 -14.94
CA ILE A 530 -1.21 -21.39 -13.91
C ILE A 530 -0.15 -22.43 -14.27
N LEU A 531 -0.10 -22.88 -15.53
CA LEU A 531 0.92 -23.82 -16.00
C LEU A 531 2.33 -23.23 -15.86
N ARG A 532 2.53 -21.97 -16.26
CA ARG A 532 3.82 -21.27 -16.07
C ARG A 532 4.21 -21.18 -14.59
N LEU A 533 3.25 -20.90 -13.70
CA LEU A 533 3.50 -20.85 -12.26
C LEU A 533 3.86 -22.23 -11.69
N ALA A 534 3.19 -23.29 -12.15
CA ALA A 534 3.50 -24.66 -11.75
C ALA A 534 4.93 -25.06 -12.15
N GLU A 535 5.35 -24.73 -13.37
CA GLU A 535 6.73 -24.94 -13.85
C GLU A 535 7.75 -24.13 -13.03
N THR A 536 7.39 -22.91 -12.62
CA THR A 536 8.27 -22.04 -11.82
C THR A 536 8.47 -22.58 -10.39
N GLY A 537 7.46 -23.23 -9.80
CA GLY A 537 7.50 -23.77 -8.44
C GLY A 537 8.54 -24.87 -8.21
N GLU A 538 9.00 -25.53 -9.28
CA GLU A 538 10.04 -26.56 -9.25
C GLU A 538 11.45 -26.01 -9.38
N ALA A 539 11.61 -24.76 -9.83
CA ALA A 539 12.93 -24.16 -10.08
C ALA A 539 13.70 -23.88 -8.78
N ASP A 540 12.98 -23.58 -7.69
CA ASP A 540 13.59 -23.28 -6.39
C ASP A 540 13.64 -24.51 -5.46
N SER A 541 14.74 -24.65 -4.72
CA SER A 541 14.96 -25.80 -3.84
C SER A 541 13.91 -25.89 -2.73
N PHE A 542 13.61 -27.12 -2.30
CA PHE A 542 12.70 -27.33 -1.17
C PHE A 542 13.25 -26.69 0.12
N ASP A 543 14.58 -26.72 0.32
CA ASP A 543 15.24 -26.07 1.46
C ASP A 543 14.96 -24.57 1.54
N LEU A 544 14.87 -23.86 0.40
CA LEU A 544 14.51 -22.45 0.38
C LEU A 544 13.08 -22.27 0.90
N TYR A 545 12.14 -23.03 0.35
CA TYR A 545 10.73 -22.98 0.76
C TYR A 545 10.53 -23.37 2.23
N TYR A 546 11.21 -24.43 2.68
CA TYR A 546 11.20 -24.85 4.06
C TYR A 546 11.79 -23.76 4.97
N GLY A 547 12.85 -23.08 4.53
CA GLY A 547 13.41 -21.93 5.22
C GLY A 547 12.43 -20.76 5.35
N LEU A 548 11.66 -20.45 4.29
CA LEU A 548 10.60 -19.44 4.34
C LEU A 548 9.55 -19.79 5.39
N PHE A 549 9.21 -21.07 5.55
CA PHE A 549 8.24 -21.52 6.54
C PHE A 549 8.78 -21.48 7.98
N VAL A 550 9.95 -22.08 8.22
CA VAL A 550 10.49 -22.26 9.57
C VAL A 550 10.99 -20.95 10.17
N HIS A 551 11.60 -20.09 9.37
CA HIS A 551 12.29 -18.89 9.86
C HIS A 551 11.47 -17.61 9.69
N ASN A 552 10.23 -17.70 9.23
CA ASN A 552 9.28 -16.60 9.25
C ASN A 552 8.08 -16.97 10.13
N PRO A 553 7.93 -16.39 11.33
CA PRO A 553 6.85 -16.75 12.25
C PRO A 553 5.44 -16.47 11.68
N ASN A 554 5.33 -15.58 10.68
CA ASN A 554 4.07 -15.24 10.04
C ASN A 554 3.62 -16.28 9.00
N ALA A 555 4.52 -17.14 8.51
CA ALA A 555 4.22 -18.10 7.44
C ALA A 555 3.13 -19.11 7.84
N VAL A 556 3.11 -19.56 9.11
CA VAL A 556 2.09 -20.49 9.63
C VAL A 556 0.69 -19.90 9.52
N GLN A 557 0.53 -18.63 9.90
CA GLN A 557 -0.75 -17.95 9.85
C GLN A 557 -1.26 -17.82 8.40
N GLU A 558 -0.37 -17.47 7.47
CA GLU A 558 -0.72 -17.35 6.05
C GLU A 558 -1.07 -18.69 5.41
N LEU A 559 -0.36 -19.76 5.77
CA LEU A 559 -0.71 -21.12 5.33
C LEU A 559 -2.11 -21.52 5.82
N GLN A 560 -2.42 -21.27 7.09
CA GLN A 560 -3.74 -21.56 7.65
C GLN A 560 -4.86 -20.74 7.00
N ARG A 561 -4.57 -19.49 6.63
CA ARG A 561 -5.50 -18.63 5.86
C ARG A 561 -5.78 -19.25 4.49
N LEU A 562 -4.75 -19.68 3.77
CA LEU A 562 -4.90 -20.35 2.47
C LEU A 562 -5.74 -21.63 2.58
N GLU A 563 -5.45 -22.48 3.56
CA GLU A 563 -6.21 -23.71 3.81
C GLU A 563 -7.69 -23.41 4.12
N THR A 564 -7.94 -22.42 4.98
CA THR A 564 -9.30 -22.02 5.35
C THR A 564 -10.07 -21.49 4.15
N ALA A 565 -9.43 -20.69 3.29
CA ALA A 565 -10.04 -20.16 2.07
C ALA A 565 -10.44 -21.28 1.10
N VAL A 566 -9.55 -22.25 0.86
CA VAL A 566 -9.84 -23.43 0.02
C VAL A 566 -10.99 -24.24 0.63
N ALA A 567 -10.98 -24.45 1.95
CA ALA A 567 -12.05 -25.16 2.66
C ALA A 567 -13.40 -24.41 2.60
N CYS A 568 -13.41 -23.09 2.67
CA CYS A 568 -14.61 -22.26 2.54
C CYS A 568 -15.21 -22.38 1.14
N LEU A 569 -14.40 -22.21 0.10
CA LEU A 569 -14.82 -22.40 -1.29
C LEU A 569 -15.36 -23.81 -1.54
N LYS A 570 -14.69 -24.82 -0.98
CA LYS A 570 -15.16 -26.21 -1.01
C LYS A 570 -16.57 -26.32 -0.40
N LYS A 571 -16.80 -25.72 0.77
CA LYS A 571 -18.12 -25.71 1.44
C LYS A 571 -19.19 -24.97 0.64
N GLU A 572 -18.86 -23.84 0.03
CA GLU A 572 -19.81 -23.10 -0.82
C GLU A 572 -20.25 -23.93 -2.02
N LEU A 573 -19.30 -24.55 -2.73
CA LEU A 573 -19.58 -25.46 -3.86
C LEU A 573 -20.48 -26.62 -3.44
N PHE A 574 -20.22 -27.24 -2.29
CA PHE A 574 -21.03 -28.34 -1.77
C PHE A 574 -22.37 -27.91 -1.18
N GLY A 575 -22.46 -26.71 -0.60
CA GLY A 575 -23.69 -26.14 -0.07
C GLY A 575 -24.70 -25.85 -1.18
N HIS A 576 -24.25 -25.34 -2.33
CA HIS A 576 -25.12 -25.12 -3.49
C HIS A 576 -25.71 -26.42 -4.07
N ILE A 577 -25.00 -27.54 -3.96
CA ILE A 577 -25.51 -28.86 -4.38
C ILE A 577 -26.70 -29.31 -3.51
N GLN A 578 -26.73 -28.96 -2.22
CA GLN A 578 -27.83 -29.33 -1.31
C GLN A 578 -29.13 -28.55 -1.55
N HIS A 579 -29.07 -27.41 -2.24
CA HIS A 579 -30.24 -26.58 -2.60
C HIS A 579 -30.72 -26.77 -4.05
N THR A 580 -30.11 -27.70 -4.80
CA THR A 580 -30.51 -28.02 -6.17
C THR A 580 -31.51 -29.20 -6.15
N SER A 581 -32.76 -28.99 -6.60
CA SER A 581 -33.78 -30.05 -6.69
C SER A 581 -33.50 -31.05 -7.82
N GLY A 582 -33.69 -32.36 -7.59
CA GLY A 582 -33.72 -33.41 -8.64
C GLY A 582 -32.37 -34.03 -9.03
N GLU A 583 -32.42 -35.09 -9.87
CA GLU A 583 -31.37 -36.07 -10.26
C GLU A 583 -29.91 -35.55 -10.40
N GLN A 584 -29.71 -34.28 -10.74
CA GLN A 584 -28.40 -33.64 -10.79
C GLN A 584 -27.68 -33.61 -9.43
N ALA A 585 -28.38 -33.29 -8.33
CA ALA A 585 -27.79 -33.28 -7.00
C ALA A 585 -27.31 -34.68 -6.56
N PHE A 586 -28.08 -35.72 -6.93
CA PHE A 586 -27.73 -37.12 -6.67
C PHE A 586 -26.51 -37.58 -7.49
N SER A 587 -26.46 -37.22 -8.78
CA SER A 587 -25.30 -37.49 -9.65
C SER A 587 -24.01 -36.84 -9.15
N VAL A 588 -24.06 -35.59 -8.67
CA VAL A 588 -22.87 -34.89 -8.17
C VAL A 588 -22.46 -35.44 -6.80
N ALA A 589 -23.40 -35.68 -5.88
CA ALA A 589 -23.11 -36.28 -4.58
C ALA A 589 -22.44 -37.66 -4.70
N LYS A 590 -22.88 -38.49 -5.66
CA LYS A 590 -22.27 -39.80 -5.95
C LYS A 590 -20.82 -39.66 -6.45
N ARG A 591 -20.55 -38.74 -7.38
CA ARG A 591 -19.17 -38.48 -7.88
C ARG A 591 -18.24 -37.96 -6.78
N VAL A 592 -18.76 -37.16 -5.86
CA VAL A 592 -17.98 -36.60 -4.73
C VAL A 592 -17.62 -37.67 -3.72
N ALA A 593 -18.54 -38.61 -3.45
CA ALA A 593 -18.29 -39.76 -2.60
C ALA A 593 -17.27 -40.73 -3.21
N GLU A 594 -17.29 -40.92 -4.54
CA GLU A 594 -16.31 -41.75 -5.27
C GLU A 594 -14.88 -41.15 -5.26
N VAL A 595 -14.75 -39.82 -5.28
CA VAL A 595 -13.44 -39.12 -5.26
C VAL A 595 -12.88 -38.95 -3.84
N SER A 596 -13.72 -38.93 -2.80
CA SER A 596 -13.28 -38.76 -1.39
C SER A 596 -12.68 -40.02 -0.76
N MET A 597 -12.50 -41.11 -1.53
CA MET A 597 -11.87 -42.37 -1.09
C MET A 597 -10.40 -42.53 -1.54
N CYS A 598 -9.74 -41.47 -2.02
CA CYS A 598 -8.31 -41.48 -2.38
C CYS A 598 -7.45 -40.61 -1.48
#